data_AF-A0A077WIU1-F1
#
_entry.id   AF-A0A077WIU1-F1
#
_cell.length_a   1.000
_cell.length_b   1.000
_cell.length_c   1.000
_cell.angle_alpha   90.00
_cell.angle_beta   90.00
_cell.angle_gamma   90.00
#
_symmetry.space_group_name_H-M   'P 1'
#
loop_
_entity.id
_entity.type
_entity.pdbx_description
1 polymer ?
#
loop_
_entity_poly.entity_id
_entity_poly.type
_entity_poly.pdbx_seq_one_letter_code
_entity_poly.pdbx_strand_id
1 'polypeptide(L)'
;MSGVSSNNDPVQIHVNTHDWTEQRKELFEKRVNALLHDPDFLLLYVPKDEETKLQLVKPVDDSYHRNRIIHRINESKGDQLPTTWYAISHLWGSVPPDSHLWRDIGHYLNDEYGKPVELKDYPYSLRLQNEKRQPLFKLFRHYPDDYWWIDNLCVRNSSFSDHMSSIFTCCTQCIALVDCDPTVISQIHSMKSISISDNMPFSATFLDQYEKLNNLLVTLTGCRWWKRVWSWQEMVLPQEILFMAETTTQVSSDTMIHVDDLYRLEATLGKMLFVFMKNGARPLHAPTTAFKELRYSRQFHKHHVYDMKDPRLLISLMDVFGRSSREALYETDYIYGVLGVLPLDMPRMNKYIMEPNEGWRCFLSKLDNFLLECMRAQLTTTNMNQDAVRLVTINDEARNIDLKAARNMADVYRNLLSVFECVV
;
A
#
# COMPACT_ATOMS: atom_id res chain seq x y z
N MET A 1 25.85 -14.01 46.34
CA MET A 1 25.70 -12.65 45.79
C MET A 1 26.55 -12.56 44.54
N SER A 2 25.97 -12.90 43.39
CA SER A 2 26.57 -12.75 42.07
C SER A 2 25.78 -11.67 41.35
N GLY A 3 26.39 -10.50 41.20
CA GLY A 3 25.78 -9.35 40.55
C GLY A 3 25.54 -9.64 39.08
N VAL A 4 24.27 -9.71 38.70
CA VAL A 4 23.85 -9.58 37.31
C VAL A 4 23.95 -8.08 37.00
N SER A 5 24.94 -7.69 36.21
CA SER A 5 24.99 -6.35 35.63
C SER A 5 23.81 -6.22 34.67
N SER A 6 22.77 -5.50 35.08
CA SER A 6 21.74 -5.01 34.17
C SER A 6 22.38 -3.94 33.28
N ASN A 7 23.00 -4.37 32.18
CA ASN A 7 23.28 -3.48 31.05
C ASN A 7 21.93 -3.10 30.43
N ASN A 8 21.27 -2.10 31.03
CA ASN A 8 20.07 -1.47 30.52
C ASN A 8 20.43 -0.39 29.50
N ASP A 9 21.30 -0.69 28.55
CA ASP A 9 21.35 0.13 27.35
C ASP A 9 20.06 -0.15 26.57
N PRO A 10 19.29 0.89 26.18
CA PRO A 10 18.11 0.68 25.37
C PRO A 10 18.52 -0.05 24.09
N VAL A 11 17.86 -1.18 23.80
CA VAL A 11 18.14 -1.97 22.61
C VAL A 11 17.95 -1.07 21.39
N GLN A 12 19.04 -0.77 20.68
CA GLN A 12 18.99 0.07 19.49
C GLN A 12 18.52 -0.76 18.29
N ILE A 13 17.78 -0.12 17.39
CA ILE A 13 17.37 -0.72 16.12
C ILE A 13 18.55 -0.63 15.16
N HIS A 14 18.93 -1.74 14.55
CA HIS A 14 19.96 -1.82 13.54
C HIS A 14 19.54 -2.75 12.41
N VAL A 15 19.31 -2.19 11.22
CA VAL A 15 18.89 -2.95 10.03
C VAL A 15 20.10 -3.49 9.29
N ASN A 16 20.24 -4.81 9.23
CA ASN A 16 21.37 -5.50 8.61
C ASN A 16 21.04 -6.10 7.22
N THR A 17 20.30 -5.35 6.40
CA THR A 17 19.92 -5.77 5.03
C THR A 17 20.93 -5.23 4.01
N HIS A 18 21.49 -6.09 3.14
CA HIS A 18 22.53 -5.70 2.18
C HIS A 18 22.02 -4.84 1.01
N ASP A 19 20.77 -5.03 0.59
CA ASP A 19 20.17 -4.33 -0.56
C ASP A 19 19.69 -2.90 -0.26
N TRP A 20 19.83 -2.46 0.99
CA TRP A 20 19.39 -1.14 1.44
C TRP A 20 20.57 -0.18 1.51
N THR A 21 20.39 1.02 0.99
CA THR A 21 21.32 2.13 1.25
C THR A 21 21.27 2.51 2.73
N GLU A 22 22.37 3.08 3.25
CA GLU A 22 22.43 3.54 4.64
C GLU A 22 21.32 4.56 4.96
N GLN A 23 21.05 5.49 4.04
CA GLN A 23 19.93 6.44 4.18
C GLN A 23 18.57 5.74 4.34
N ARG A 24 18.32 4.65 3.59
CA ARG A 24 17.07 3.89 3.70
C ARG A 24 16.97 3.19 5.06
N LYS A 25 18.08 2.61 5.54
CA LYS A 25 18.17 1.98 6.87
C LYS A 25 17.89 3.00 7.96
N GLU A 26 18.60 4.13 7.98
CA GLU A 26 18.41 5.20 8.96
C GLU A 26 16.97 5.74 8.96
N LEU A 27 16.38 5.95 7.78
CA LEU A 27 15.00 6.41 7.68
C LEU A 27 14.01 5.38 8.24
N PHE A 28 14.21 4.10 7.96
CA PHE A 28 13.40 3.02 8.50
C PHE A 28 13.54 2.91 10.02
N GLU A 29 14.77 2.87 10.53
CA GLU A 29 15.09 2.81 11.96
C GLU A 29 14.45 3.98 12.71
N LYS A 30 14.59 5.21 12.18
CA LYS A 30 13.97 6.41 12.75
C LYS A 30 12.45 6.30 12.81
N ARG A 31 11.81 5.82 11.73
CA ARG A 31 10.35 5.69 11.66
C ARG A 31 9.82 4.60 12.59
N VAL A 32 10.45 3.43 12.61
CA VAL A 32 10.08 2.36 13.55
C VAL A 32 10.28 2.84 14.98
N ASN A 33 11.42 3.46 15.29
CA ASN A 33 11.68 3.96 16.62
C ASN A 33 10.63 5.00 17.06
N ALA A 34 10.23 5.91 16.17
CA ALA A 34 9.16 6.87 16.45
C ALA A 34 7.83 6.15 16.76
N LEU A 35 7.45 5.16 15.96
CA LEU A 35 6.21 4.39 16.19
C LEU A 35 6.24 3.61 17.51
N LEU A 36 7.35 2.95 17.84
CA LEU A 36 7.47 2.15 19.07
C LEU A 36 7.43 3.00 20.36
N HIS A 37 7.61 4.32 20.25
CA HIS A 37 7.52 5.27 21.36
C HIS A 37 6.27 6.15 21.28
N ASP A 38 5.40 5.94 20.30
CA ASP A 38 4.16 6.69 20.14
C ASP A 38 3.06 6.10 21.07
N PRO A 39 2.40 6.92 21.91
CA PRO A 39 1.38 6.48 22.86
C PRO A 39 0.08 5.97 22.22
N ASP A 40 -0.17 6.35 20.96
CA ASP A 40 -1.34 5.95 20.20
C ASP A 40 -1.04 4.77 19.25
N PHE A 41 0.23 4.34 19.12
CA PHE A 41 0.58 3.19 18.31
C PHE A 41 0.20 1.87 18.99
N LEU A 42 -0.83 1.23 18.43
CA LEU A 42 -1.38 -0.03 18.89
C LEU A 42 -1.11 -1.14 17.87
N LEU A 43 -0.79 -2.33 18.36
CA LEU A 43 -0.63 -3.54 17.55
C LEU A 43 -1.52 -4.65 18.12
N LEU A 44 -1.97 -5.53 17.24
CA LEU A 44 -2.58 -6.81 17.59
C LEU A 44 -1.47 -7.86 17.67
N TYR A 45 -1.23 -8.40 18.85
CA TYR A 45 -0.36 -9.55 19.08
C TYR A 45 -1.16 -10.84 18.95
N VAL A 46 -0.64 -11.77 18.15
CA VAL A 46 -1.16 -13.13 17.97
C VAL A 46 -0.27 -14.08 18.75
N PRO A 47 -0.73 -14.66 19.87
CA PRO A 47 0.06 -15.60 20.64
C PRO A 47 0.42 -16.85 19.85
N LYS A 48 1.50 -17.52 20.28
CA LYS A 48 1.90 -18.82 19.71
C LYS A 48 0.91 -19.94 20.03
N ASP A 49 0.28 -19.87 21.20
CA ASP A 49 -0.69 -20.83 21.67
C ASP A 49 -2.09 -20.48 21.18
N GLU A 50 -2.75 -21.43 20.49
CA GLU A 50 -4.07 -21.22 19.89
C GLU A 50 -5.19 -21.04 20.92
N GLU A 51 -4.99 -21.51 22.16
CA GLU A 51 -5.96 -21.34 23.25
C GLU A 51 -5.87 -19.93 23.86
N THR A 52 -4.75 -19.25 23.69
CA THR A 52 -4.55 -17.89 24.19
C THR A 52 -5.23 -16.88 23.25
N LYS A 53 -6.05 -16.00 23.84
CA LYS A 53 -6.72 -14.92 23.10
C LYS A 53 -5.70 -13.97 22.46
N LEU A 54 -6.11 -13.38 21.34
CA LEU A 54 -5.41 -12.25 20.75
C LEU A 54 -5.35 -11.10 21.76
N GLN A 55 -4.31 -10.25 21.66
CA GLN A 55 -4.13 -9.14 22.59
C GLN A 55 -3.74 -7.86 21.85
N LEU A 56 -4.40 -6.76 22.16
CA LEU A 56 -3.93 -5.43 21.75
C LEU A 56 -2.77 -5.01 22.66
N VAL A 57 -1.71 -4.47 22.09
CA VAL A 57 -0.49 -4.12 22.81
C VAL A 57 -0.02 -2.74 22.39
N LYS A 58 0.41 -1.95 23.37
CA LYS A 58 1.07 -0.65 23.15
C LYS A 58 2.57 -0.80 23.39
N PRO A 59 3.41 -0.80 22.34
CA PRO A 59 4.84 -0.96 22.52
C PRO A 59 5.48 0.10 23.42
N VAL A 60 4.90 1.30 23.53
CA VAL A 60 5.40 2.32 24.45
C VAL A 60 5.30 1.90 25.92
N ASP A 61 4.23 1.17 26.29
CA ASP A 61 3.90 0.79 27.66
C ASP A 61 4.40 -0.63 28.00
N ASP A 62 4.69 -1.44 26.99
CA ASP A 62 5.15 -2.82 27.14
C ASP A 62 6.56 -3.02 26.56
N SER A 63 7.56 -3.03 27.47
CA SER A 63 8.95 -3.25 27.08
C SER A 63 9.23 -4.63 26.52
N TYR A 64 8.45 -5.65 26.90
CA TYR A 64 8.63 -7.01 26.36
C TYR A 64 8.29 -7.02 24.87
N HIS A 65 7.11 -6.52 24.49
CA HIS A 65 6.70 -6.48 23.09
C HIS A 65 7.57 -5.53 22.26
N ARG A 66 7.94 -4.36 22.81
CA ARG A 66 8.87 -3.43 22.14
C ARG A 66 10.22 -4.07 21.86
N ASN A 67 10.87 -4.66 22.87
CA ASN A 67 12.18 -5.27 22.71
C ASN A 67 12.13 -6.47 21.76
N ARG A 68 11.04 -7.24 21.77
CA ARG A 68 10.83 -8.36 20.83
C ARG A 68 10.79 -7.87 19.38
N ILE A 69 10.06 -6.80 19.09
CA ILE A 69 10.02 -6.21 17.74
C ILE A 69 11.43 -5.75 17.32
N ILE A 70 12.14 -5.03 18.20
CA ILE A 70 13.50 -4.56 17.91
C ILE A 70 14.45 -5.72 17.65
N HIS A 71 14.37 -6.78 18.46
CA HIS A 71 15.21 -7.97 18.29
C HIS A 71 14.98 -8.61 16.92
N ARG A 72 13.73 -8.77 16.49
CA ARG A 72 13.39 -9.34 15.19
C ARG A 72 13.92 -8.52 14.00
N ILE A 73 13.92 -7.20 14.12
CA ILE A 73 14.56 -6.32 13.12
C ILE A 73 16.06 -6.61 13.07
N ASN A 74 16.73 -6.61 14.22
CA ASN A 74 18.19 -6.76 14.32
C ASN A 74 18.66 -8.17 13.93
N GLU A 75 17.82 -9.19 14.11
CA GLU A 75 18.11 -10.58 13.75
C GLU A 75 17.87 -10.88 12.26
N SER A 76 17.23 -9.98 11.52
CA SER A 76 17.05 -10.13 10.07
C SER A 76 18.42 -10.02 9.39
N LYS A 77 18.90 -11.10 8.77
CA LYS A 77 20.27 -11.21 8.21
C LYS A 77 20.29 -11.20 6.68
N GLY A 78 21.33 -10.56 6.13
CA GLY A 78 21.74 -10.73 4.75
C GLY A 78 20.73 -10.19 3.74
N ASP A 79 20.08 -11.12 3.03
CA ASP A 79 19.11 -10.86 1.96
C ASP A 79 17.66 -10.77 2.46
N GLN A 80 17.42 -10.92 3.77
CA GLN A 80 16.09 -10.84 4.36
C GLN A 80 15.72 -9.39 4.69
N LEU A 81 14.48 -9.03 4.36
CA LEU A 81 13.88 -7.76 4.77
C LEU A 81 13.66 -7.74 6.29
N PRO A 82 13.77 -6.58 6.95
CA PRO A 82 13.54 -6.45 8.38
C PRO A 82 12.09 -6.80 8.74
N THR A 83 11.93 -7.65 9.76
CA THR A 83 10.61 -8.07 10.24
C THR A 83 10.14 -7.25 11.44
N THR A 84 8.95 -6.67 11.33
CA THR A 84 8.30 -5.81 12.34
C THR A 84 6.91 -6.35 12.69
N TRP A 85 5.88 -5.83 12.03
CA TRP A 85 4.48 -6.22 12.09
C TRP A 85 3.95 -6.41 10.67
N TYR A 86 2.92 -7.22 10.52
CA TYR A 86 2.11 -7.30 9.31
C TYR A 86 1.06 -6.20 9.31
N ALA A 87 0.56 -5.82 8.14
CA ALA A 87 -0.57 -4.92 8.01
C ALA A 87 -1.72 -5.60 7.26
N ILE A 88 -2.95 -5.36 7.70
CA ILE A 88 -4.14 -5.75 6.93
C ILE A 88 -4.67 -4.53 6.20
N SER A 89 -4.79 -4.68 4.89
CA SER A 89 -5.48 -3.75 4.01
C SER A 89 -6.79 -4.39 3.57
N HIS A 90 -7.94 -3.76 3.81
CA HIS A 90 -9.22 -4.39 3.48
C HIS A 90 -10.36 -3.40 3.34
N LEU A 91 -11.49 -3.90 2.82
CA LEU A 91 -12.73 -3.15 2.68
C LEU A 91 -13.60 -3.31 3.93
N TRP A 92 -13.73 -2.24 4.71
CA TRP A 92 -14.83 -2.11 5.66
C TRP A 92 -16.12 -1.79 4.91
N GLY A 93 -17.20 -2.53 5.17
CA GLY A 93 -18.46 -2.35 4.44
C GLY A 93 -18.94 -0.89 4.48
N SER A 94 -19.33 -0.35 3.32
CA SER A 94 -19.61 1.08 3.10
C SER A 94 -20.85 1.65 3.81
N VAL A 95 -21.49 0.89 4.70
CA VAL A 95 -22.80 1.27 5.27
C VAL A 95 -22.85 0.88 6.75
N PRO A 96 -23.58 1.62 7.60
CA PRO A 96 -23.77 1.36 9.01
C PRO A 96 -25.07 0.58 9.32
N PRO A 97 -25.25 -0.70 8.96
CA PRO A 97 -26.17 -1.53 9.70
C PRO A 97 -25.44 -2.08 10.94
N ASP A 98 -26.12 -2.07 12.09
CA ASP A 98 -25.68 -2.74 13.33
C ASP A 98 -25.36 -4.24 13.11
N SER A 99 -25.76 -4.81 11.98
CA SER A 99 -25.50 -6.19 11.57
C SER A 99 -24.02 -6.51 11.34
N HIS A 100 -23.16 -5.51 11.11
CA HIS A 100 -21.73 -5.71 10.94
C HIS A 100 -20.92 -5.50 12.22
N LEU A 101 -21.58 -5.18 13.35
CA LEU A 101 -20.90 -5.10 14.64
C LEU A 101 -20.40 -6.48 15.07
N TRP A 102 -19.14 -6.53 15.48
CA TRP A 102 -18.51 -7.72 16.01
C TRP A 102 -18.80 -7.87 17.50
N ARG A 103 -20.05 -8.25 17.82
CA ARG A 103 -20.58 -8.31 19.19
C ARG A 103 -19.83 -9.27 20.12
N ASP A 104 -19.28 -10.33 19.55
CA ASP A 104 -18.60 -11.40 20.26
C ASP A 104 -17.07 -11.27 20.25
N ILE A 105 -16.51 -10.14 19.79
CA ILE A 105 -15.04 -10.01 19.65
C ILE A 105 -14.29 -10.19 20.98
N GLY A 106 -14.87 -9.80 22.12
CA GLY A 106 -14.26 -9.98 23.45
C GLY A 106 -14.03 -11.46 23.83
N HIS A 107 -14.68 -12.42 23.14
CA HIS A 107 -14.35 -13.84 23.29
C HIS A 107 -13.01 -14.22 22.65
N TYR A 108 -12.52 -13.41 21.70
CA TYR A 108 -11.33 -13.69 20.91
C TYR A 108 -10.18 -12.71 21.16
N LEU A 109 -10.48 -11.49 21.62
CA LEU A 109 -9.53 -10.39 21.74
C LEU A 109 -9.60 -9.71 23.11
N ASN A 110 -8.43 -9.52 23.71
CA ASN A 110 -8.24 -8.65 24.86
C ASN A 110 -7.69 -7.27 24.43
N ASP A 111 -8.03 -6.24 25.18
CA ASP A 111 -7.54 -4.87 25.04
C ASP A 111 -6.09 -4.71 25.55
N GLU A 112 -5.56 -3.49 25.45
CA GLU A 112 -4.23 -3.13 25.94
C GLU A 112 -4.02 -3.28 27.45
N TYR A 113 -5.10 -3.49 28.21
CA TYR A 113 -5.08 -3.71 29.66
C TYR A 113 -5.37 -5.18 30.03
N GLY A 114 -5.43 -6.08 29.05
CA GLY A 114 -5.69 -7.51 29.24
C GLY A 114 -7.16 -7.86 29.52
N LYS A 115 -8.09 -6.92 29.33
CA LYS A 115 -9.54 -7.16 29.50
C LYS A 115 -10.19 -7.53 28.17
N PRO A 116 -11.24 -8.35 28.14
CA PRO A 116 -12.01 -8.58 26.92
C PRO A 116 -12.47 -7.27 26.28
N VAL A 117 -12.26 -7.13 24.98
CA VAL A 117 -12.68 -5.93 24.22
C VAL A 117 -14.20 -5.76 24.25
N GLU A 118 -14.68 -4.59 24.69
CA GLU A 118 -16.10 -4.26 24.74
C GLU A 118 -16.51 -3.23 23.67
N LEU A 119 -17.62 -3.46 22.97
CA LEU A 119 -18.11 -2.57 21.89
C LEU A 119 -18.27 -1.10 22.30
N LYS A 120 -18.65 -0.86 23.56
CA LYS A 120 -18.91 0.50 24.08
C LYS A 120 -17.63 1.36 24.09
N ASP A 121 -16.47 0.72 24.24
CA ASP A 121 -15.17 1.37 24.28
C ASP A 121 -14.61 1.52 22.84
N TYR A 122 -15.22 0.84 21.86
CA TYR A 122 -14.71 0.67 20.49
C TYR A 122 -15.80 0.78 19.40
N PRO A 123 -16.60 1.87 19.37
CA PRO A 123 -17.83 1.96 18.55
C PRO A 123 -17.59 1.99 17.02
N TYR A 124 -16.39 2.43 16.60
CA TYR A 124 -15.99 2.49 15.19
C TYR A 124 -15.07 1.33 14.79
N SER A 125 -14.40 0.70 15.76
CA SER A 125 -13.28 -0.22 15.55
C SER A 125 -13.68 -1.64 15.13
N LEU A 126 -14.95 -2.01 15.31
CA LEU A 126 -15.39 -3.40 15.37
C LEU A 126 -16.44 -3.77 14.32
N ARG A 127 -16.38 -3.12 13.15
CA ARG A 127 -17.37 -3.31 12.07
C ARG A 127 -16.87 -4.24 10.98
N LEU A 128 -16.75 -5.54 11.26
CA LEU A 128 -16.34 -6.54 10.28
C LEU A 128 -17.53 -7.39 9.82
N GLN A 129 -17.72 -7.50 8.50
CA GLN A 129 -18.69 -8.43 7.90
C GLN A 129 -18.43 -9.87 8.38
N ASN A 130 -19.49 -10.61 8.68
CA ASN A 130 -19.40 -11.92 9.34
C ASN A 130 -18.55 -12.91 8.55
N GLU A 131 -18.72 -12.91 7.23
CA GLU A 131 -18.01 -13.73 6.25
C GLU A 131 -16.51 -13.49 6.22
N LYS A 132 -16.02 -12.32 6.68
CA LYS A 132 -14.58 -11.99 6.72
C LYS A 132 -13.88 -12.41 8.01
N ARG A 133 -14.64 -12.65 9.10
CA ARG A 133 -14.08 -12.93 10.43
C ARG A 133 -13.29 -14.23 10.48
N GLN A 134 -13.86 -15.31 9.93
CA GLN A 134 -13.21 -16.63 9.91
C GLN A 134 -11.96 -16.65 9.02
N PRO A 135 -11.98 -16.13 7.77
CA PRO A 135 -10.78 -15.92 6.98
C PRO A 135 -9.68 -15.16 7.74
N LEU A 136 -10.04 -14.07 8.42
CA LEU A 136 -9.10 -13.24 9.18
C LEU A 136 -8.46 -14.00 10.34
N PHE A 137 -9.23 -14.77 11.11
CA PHE A 137 -8.65 -15.60 12.17
C PHE A 137 -7.75 -16.72 11.65
N LYS A 138 -8.13 -17.36 10.54
CA LYS A 138 -7.27 -18.35 9.88
C LYS A 138 -5.96 -17.72 9.43
N LEU A 139 -6.02 -16.48 8.96
CA LEU A 139 -4.82 -15.72 8.60
C LEU A 139 -3.94 -15.49 9.83
N PHE A 140 -4.48 -15.00 10.95
CA PHE A 140 -3.69 -14.81 12.16
C PHE A 140 -3.07 -16.11 12.66
N ARG A 141 -3.81 -17.22 12.67
CA ARG A 141 -3.27 -18.54 13.06
C ARG A 141 -2.17 -19.06 12.13
N HIS A 142 -2.16 -18.62 10.87
CA HIS A 142 -1.10 -18.96 9.93
C HIS A 142 0.23 -18.24 10.26
N TYR A 143 0.16 -17.12 10.98
CA TYR A 143 1.32 -16.37 11.47
C TYR A 143 1.22 -16.23 12.99
N PRO A 144 1.48 -17.32 13.75
CA PRO A 144 1.47 -17.28 15.20
C PRO A 144 2.71 -16.55 15.74
N ASP A 145 2.62 -16.06 16.97
CA ASP A 145 3.71 -15.31 17.63
C ASP A 145 4.10 -14.02 16.88
N ASP A 146 3.12 -13.33 16.28
CA ASP A 146 3.34 -12.22 15.36
C ASP A 146 2.51 -10.98 15.71
N TYR A 147 2.90 -9.84 15.12
CA TYR A 147 2.25 -8.55 15.32
C TYR A 147 1.52 -8.12 14.07
N TRP A 148 0.35 -7.52 14.23
CA TRP A 148 -0.50 -7.05 13.15
C TRP A 148 -0.98 -5.63 13.42
N TRP A 149 -0.99 -4.82 12.39
CA TRP A 149 -1.68 -3.53 12.39
C TRP A 149 -2.91 -3.60 11.50
N ILE A 150 -4.05 -3.18 12.06
CA ILE A 150 -5.35 -3.20 11.39
C ILE A 150 -6.02 -1.87 11.68
N ASP A 151 -6.23 -1.06 10.66
CA ASP A 151 -6.76 0.31 10.73
C ASP A 151 -7.86 0.52 11.80
N ASN A 152 -9.05 -0.07 11.67
CA ASN A 152 -10.12 0.19 12.64
C ASN A 152 -9.81 -0.37 14.03
N LEU A 153 -9.00 -1.42 14.14
CA LEU A 153 -8.71 -2.03 15.44
C LEU A 153 -7.63 -1.27 16.21
N CYS A 154 -6.62 -0.77 15.49
CA CYS A 154 -5.42 -0.16 16.02
C CYS A 154 -5.47 1.37 16.07
N VAL A 155 -6.37 2.02 15.31
CA VAL A 155 -6.53 3.48 15.33
C VAL A 155 -7.56 3.89 16.39
N ARG A 156 -7.10 4.57 17.44
CA ARG A 156 -7.96 5.09 18.52
C ARG A 156 -8.39 6.54 18.31
N ASN A 157 -7.51 7.32 17.68
CA ASN A 157 -7.71 8.75 17.49
C ASN A 157 -7.58 9.11 16.00
N SER A 158 -8.45 10.00 15.54
CA SER A 158 -8.39 10.58 14.20
C SER A 158 -7.06 11.29 13.89
N SER A 159 -6.30 11.74 14.89
CA SER A 159 -4.95 12.29 14.70
C SER A 159 -3.90 11.20 14.41
N PHE A 160 -4.09 9.98 14.88
CA PHE A 160 -3.13 8.89 14.65
C PHE A 160 -3.06 8.45 13.18
N SER A 161 -4.06 8.83 12.40
CA SER A 161 -4.09 8.62 10.95
C SER A 161 -2.87 9.20 10.22
N ASP A 162 -2.19 10.19 10.81
CA ASP A 162 -0.99 10.83 10.25
C ASP A 162 0.18 9.84 10.16
N HIS A 163 0.16 8.81 11.01
CA HIS A 163 1.18 7.77 11.05
C HIS A 163 0.92 6.63 10.06
N MET A 164 -0.22 6.57 9.36
CA MET A 164 -0.53 5.45 8.45
C MET A 164 0.58 5.22 7.42
N SER A 165 1.14 6.31 6.86
CA SER A 165 2.24 6.18 5.91
C SER A 165 3.46 5.51 6.55
N SER A 166 3.82 5.88 7.77
CA SER A 166 4.94 5.27 8.50
C SER A 166 4.65 3.80 8.83
N ILE A 167 3.43 3.49 9.25
CA ILE A 167 3.01 2.13 9.61
C ILE A 167 3.12 1.17 8.44
N PHE A 168 2.59 1.56 7.27
CA PHE A 168 2.71 0.74 6.07
C PHE A 168 4.12 0.73 5.51
N THR A 169 4.88 1.83 5.58
CA THR A 169 6.28 1.82 5.11
C THR A 169 7.16 0.88 5.94
N CYS A 170 6.87 0.78 7.23
CA CYS A 170 7.67 0.00 8.17
C CYS A 170 7.18 -1.43 8.38
N CYS A 171 6.03 -1.84 7.82
CA CYS A 171 5.51 -3.18 8.02
C CYS A 171 6.34 -4.22 7.25
N THR A 172 6.41 -5.44 7.79
CA THR A 172 7.04 -6.60 7.15
C THR A 172 6.37 -6.88 5.79
N GLN A 173 5.06 -6.96 5.82
CA GLN A 173 4.24 -7.32 4.67
C GLN A 173 2.82 -6.81 4.90
N CYS A 174 2.18 -6.33 3.84
CA CYS A 174 0.77 -6.01 3.83
C CYS A 174 0.00 -7.13 3.13
N ILE A 175 -1.08 -7.60 3.77
CA ILE A 175 -2.01 -8.55 3.17
C ILE A 175 -3.29 -7.79 2.83
N ALA A 176 -3.50 -7.61 1.53
CA ALA A 176 -4.68 -6.99 0.96
C ALA A 176 -5.81 -8.02 0.81
N LEU A 177 -6.82 -7.90 1.67
CA LEU A 177 -8.05 -8.67 1.60
C LEU A 177 -8.95 -8.05 0.52
N VAL A 178 -8.96 -8.66 -0.66
CA VAL A 178 -9.70 -8.20 -1.83
C VAL A 178 -11.07 -8.84 -1.91
N ASP A 179 -12.08 -8.05 -2.28
CA ASP A 179 -13.47 -8.48 -2.45
C ASP A 179 -13.69 -9.20 -3.79
N CYS A 180 -12.92 -10.27 -4.03
CA CYS A 180 -13.05 -11.17 -5.17
C CYS A 180 -13.52 -12.56 -4.74
N ASP A 181 -14.00 -13.36 -5.70
CA ASP A 181 -14.25 -14.78 -5.45
C ASP A 181 -12.93 -15.51 -5.13
N PRO A 182 -12.87 -16.40 -4.11
CA PRO A 182 -11.65 -17.11 -3.73
C PRO A 182 -11.00 -17.93 -4.85
N THR A 183 -11.77 -18.37 -5.85
CA THR A 183 -11.26 -19.15 -6.98
C THR A 183 -10.48 -18.30 -7.98
N VAL A 184 -10.62 -16.97 -7.97
CA VAL A 184 -9.92 -16.08 -8.91
C VAL A 184 -8.41 -16.19 -8.74
N ILE A 185 -7.92 -16.16 -7.49
CA ILE A 185 -6.48 -16.21 -7.20
C ILE A 185 -5.89 -17.57 -7.60
N SER A 186 -6.55 -18.68 -7.28
CA SER A 186 -6.07 -20.02 -7.66
C SER A 186 -6.08 -20.22 -9.18
N GLN A 187 -7.09 -19.68 -9.87
CA GLN A 187 -7.10 -19.67 -11.33
C GLN A 187 -5.97 -18.81 -11.91
N ILE A 188 -5.63 -17.67 -11.30
CA ILE A 188 -4.48 -16.87 -11.70
C ILE A 188 -3.17 -17.67 -11.54
N HIS A 189 -3.00 -18.40 -10.43
CA HIS A 189 -1.83 -19.28 -10.25
C HIS A 189 -1.72 -20.32 -11.36
N SER A 190 -2.84 -20.91 -11.80
CA SER A 190 -2.84 -21.86 -12.91
C SER A 190 -2.35 -21.28 -14.24
N MET A 191 -2.41 -19.94 -14.39
CA MET A 191 -1.95 -19.22 -15.58
C MET A 191 -0.47 -18.79 -15.52
N LYS A 192 0.20 -18.94 -14.36
CA LYS A 192 1.62 -18.57 -14.20
C LYS A 192 2.57 -19.39 -15.06
N SER A 193 2.18 -20.60 -15.42
CA SER A 193 2.97 -21.51 -16.26
C SER A 193 2.96 -21.16 -17.75
N ILE A 194 2.16 -20.16 -18.15
CA ILE A 194 2.10 -19.71 -19.54
C ILE A 194 3.41 -19.03 -19.91
N SER A 195 4.27 -19.78 -20.61
CA SER A 195 5.48 -19.24 -21.22
C SER A 195 5.15 -18.76 -22.63
N ILE A 196 5.34 -17.46 -22.86
CA ILE A 196 5.11 -16.85 -24.17
C ILE A 196 6.46 -16.56 -24.80
N SER A 197 6.70 -17.19 -25.95
CA SER A 197 7.79 -16.85 -26.84
C SER A 197 7.30 -15.93 -27.96
N ASP A 198 8.20 -15.11 -28.50
CA ASP A 198 7.90 -14.19 -29.60
C ASP A 198 7.48 -14.91 -30.90
N ASN A 199 7.65 -16.23 -30.94
CA ASN A 199 7.32 -17.12 -32.06
C ASN A 199 6.07 -17.97 -31.80
N MET A 200 5.32 -17.70 -30.73
CA MET A 200 4.10 -18.44 -30.43
C MET A 200 3.07 -18.24 -31.58
N PRO A 201 2.48 -19.32 -32.11
CA PRO A 201 1.53 -19.21 -33.21
C PRO A 201 0.24 -18.54 -32.74
N PHE A 202 -0.25 -17.58 -33.55
CA PHE A 202 -1.54 -16.93 -33.35
C PHE A 202 -2.67 -17.93 -33.65
N SER A 203 -3.05 -18.68 -32.63
CA SER A 203 -3.93 -19.84 -32.68
C SER A 203 -5.14 -19.66 -31.76
N ALA A 204 -6.15 -20.52 -31.87
CA ALA A 204 -7.29 -20.51 -30.96
C ALA A 204 -6.86 -20.63 -29.48
N THR A 205 -5.91 -21.53 -29.18
CA THR A 205 -5.38 -21.69 -27.81
C THR A 205 -4.72 -20.42 -27.27
N PHE A 206 -4.00 -19.68 -28.12
CA PHE A 206 -3.41 -18.39 -27.73
C PHE A 206 -4.51 -17.37 -27.36
N LEU A 207 -5.56 -17.29 -28.17
CA LEU A 207 -6.70 -16.40 -27.93
C LEU A 207 -7.40 -16.77 -26.61
N ASP A 208 -7.69 -18.05 -26.39
CA ASP A 208 -8.31 -18.55 -25.17
C ASP A 208 -7.48 -18.23 -23.92
N GLN A 209 -6.15 -18.40 -24.01
CA GLN A 209 -5.24 -18.08 -22.92
C GLN A 209 -5.19 -16.58 -22.62
N TYR A 210 -5.15 -15.74 -23.67
CA TYR A 210 -5.20 -14.29 -23.50
C TYR A 210 -6.51 -13.85 -22.84
N GLU A 211 -7.65 -14.30 -23.36
CA GLU A 211 -8.97 -13.93 -22.83
C GLU A 211 -9.13 -14.40 -21.38
N LYS A 212 -8.74 -15.64 -21.09
CA LYS A 212 -8.79 -16.17 -19.73
C LYS A 212 -7.93 -15.36 -18.77
N LEU A 213 -6.67 -15.10 -19.11
CA LEU A 213 -5.77 -14.33 -18.25
C LEU A 213 -6.29 -12.89 -18.06
N ASN A 214 -6.69 -12.24 -19.15
CA ASN A 214 -7.20 -10.88 -19.11
C ASN A 214 -8.47 -10.79 -18.25
N ASN A 215 -9.41 -11.72 -18.41
CA ASN A 215 -10.65 -11.74 -17.62
C ASN A 215 -10.40 -11.97 -16.14
N LEU A 216 -9.46 -12.85 -15.77
CA LEU A 216 -9.07 -13.06 -14.37
C LEU A 216 -8.46 -11.80 -13.75
N LEU A 217 -7.57 -11.13 -14.48
CA LEU A 217 -6.91 -9.91 -14.04
C LEU A 217 -7.89 -8.72 -13.96
N VAL A 218 -8.81 -8.58 -14.92
CA VAL A 218 -9.90 -7.60 -14.87
C VAL A 218 -10.83 -7.89 -13.70
N THR A 219 -11.14 -9.16 -13.42
CA THR A 219 -11.99 -9.55 -12.28
C THR A 219 -11.32 -9.17 -10.96
N LEU A 220 -10.04 -9.54 -10.78
CA LEU A 220 -9.28 -9.21 -9.57
C LEU A 220 -9.19 -7.68 -9.35
N THR A 221 -8.92 -6.93 -10.41
CA THR A 221 -8.73 -5.47 -10.33
C THR A 221 -10.03 -4.67 -10.41
N GLY A 222 -11.15 -5.33 -10.71
CA GLY A 222 -12.49 -4.73 -10.72
C GLY A 222 -13.15 -4.66 -9.34
N CYS A 223 -12.56 -5.30 -8.33
CA CYS A 223 -13.03 -5.32 -6.95
C CYS A 223 -13.02 -3.93 -6.31
N ARG A 224 -13.88 -3.69 -5.30
CA ARG A 224 -14.00 -2.38 -4.63
C ARG A 224 -12.71 -1.96 -3.95
N TRP A 225 -11.92 -2.91 -3.47
CA TRP A 225 -10.60 -2.61 -2.90
C TRP A 225 -9.72 -1.80 -3.86
N TRP A 226 -9.68 -2.19 -5.14
CA TRP A 226 -8.90 -1.50 -6.18
C TRP A 226 -9.48 -0.15 -6.57
N LYS A 227 -10.74 0.13 -6.22
CA LYS A 227 -11.40 1.40 -6.51
C LYS A 227 -11.18 2.44 -5.43
N ARG A 228 -10.61 2.12 -4.27
CA ARG A 228 -10.38 3.12 -3.22
C ARG A 228 -9.08 3.88 -3.48
N VAL A 229 -9.10 5.20 -3.25
CA VAL A 229 -7.84 5.98 -3.27
C VAL A 229 -6.91 5.55 -2.13
N TRP A 230 -7.44 5.27 -0.93
CA TRP A 230 -6.62 4.87 0.22
C TRP A 230 -5.82 3.58 0.02
N SER A 231 -6.33 2.61 -0.76
CA SER A 231 -5.59 1.38 -1.02
C SER A 231 -4.31 1.62 -1.81
N TRP A 232 -4.13 2.81 -2.37
CA TRP A 232 -2.88 3.19 -3.05
C TRP A 232 -1.68 3.19 -2.10
N GLN A 233 -1.82 3.77 -0.92
CA GLN A 233 -0.74 3.75 0.07
C GLN A 233 -0.49 2.35 0.60
N GLU A 234 -1.58 1.61 0.80
CA GLU A 234 -1.57 0.21 1.24
C GLU A 234 -0.89 -0.72 0.23
N MET A 235 -0.86 -0.35 -1.07
CA MET A 235 -0.18 -1.13 -2.11
C MET A 235 1.18 -0.58 -2.54
N VAL A 236 1.59 0.59 -2.07
CA VAL A 236 2.85 1.20 -2.50
C VAL A 236 3.90 1.17 -1.41
N LEU A 237 3.49 1.52 -0.19
CA LEU A 237 4.40 1.72 0.94
C LEU A 237 4.98 0.42 1.51
N PRO A 238 4.21 -0.69 1.62
CA PRO A 238 4.74 -1.91 2.21
C PRO A 238 5.94 -2.46 1.45
N GLN A 239 6.85 -3.05 2.22
CA GLN A 239 7.99 -3.78 1.69
C GLN A 239 7.49 -4.88 0.75
N GLU A 240 6.60 -5.74 1.27
CA GLU A 240 5.93 -6.81 0.51
C GLU A 240 4.41 -6.72 0.55
N ILE A 241 3.76 -7.22 -0.51
CA ILE A 241 2.29 -7.24 -0.63
C ILE A 241 1.81 -8.58 -1.14
N LEU A 242 0.87 -9.16 -0.39
CA LEU A 242 0.08 -10.31 -0.80
C LEU A 242 -1.38 -9.90 -0.97
N PHE A 243 -2.02 -10.44 -2.01
CA PHE A 243 -3.47 -10.35 -2.18
C PHE A 243 -4.10 -11.68 -1.78
N MET A 244 -5.20 -11.60 -1.05
CA MET A 244 -5.98 -12.74 -0.57
C MET A 244 -7.46 -12.41 -0.73
N ALA A 245 -8.28 -13.35 -1.20
CA ALA A 245 -9.72 -13.12 -1.23
C ALA A 245 -10.27 -12.99 0.20
N GLU A 246 -11.06 -11.95 0.47
CA GLU A 246 -11.53 -11.64 1.83
C GLU A 246 -12.47 -12.69 2.45
N THR A 247 -13.00 -13.60 1.62
CA THR A 247 -13.89 -14.70 2.01
C THR A 247 -13.22 -16.09 1.92
N THR A 248 -11.93 -16.17 1.62
CA THR A 248 -11.27 -17.48 1.49
C THR A 248 -11.24 -18.23 2.81
N THR A 249 -11.52 -19.53 2.76
CA THR A 249 -11.48 -20.41 3.93
C THR A 249 -10.14 -21.13 4.08
N GLN A 250 -9.20 -20.91 3.17
CA GLN A 250 -7.88 -21.54 3.17
C GLN A 250 -6.79 -20.47 3.00
N VAL A 251 -5.78 -20.55 3.85
CA VAL A 251 -4.58 -19.69 3.81
C VAL A 251 -3.42 -20.55 3.36
N SER A 252 -2.97 -20.33 2.13
CA SER A 252 -1.82 -21.02 1.55
C SER A 252 -1.23 -20.19 0.40
N SER A 253 -0.08 -20.62 -0.12
CA SER A 253 0.53 -20.03 -1.32
C SER A 253 -0.37 -20.07 -2.55
N ASP A 254 -1.33 -21.00 -2.61
CA ASP A 254 -2.23 -21.16 -3.76
C ASP A 254 -3.47 -20.25 -3.67
N THR A 255 -3.77 -19.73 -2.48
CA THR A 255 -4.90 -18.81 -2.25
C THR A 255 -4.46 -17.37 -2.04
N MET A 256 -3.16 -17.12 -2.05
CA MET A 256 -2.53 -15.80 -1.96
C MET A 256 -1.67 -15.53 -3.19
N ILE A 257 -1.64 -14.29 -3.68
CA ILE A 257 -0.78 -13.92 -4.80
C ILE A 257 0.12 -12.74 -4.45
N HIS A 258 1.41 -12.88 -4.76
CA HIS A 258 2.40 -11.82 -4.57
C HIS A 258 2.27 -10.73 -5.64
N VAL A 259 2.55 -9.49 -5.27
CA VAL A 259 2.53 -8.37 -6.23
C VAL A 259 3.46 -8.60 -7.43
N ASP A 260 4.62 -9.22 -7.21
CA ASP A 260 5.56 -9.51 -8.31
C ASP A 260 5.02 -10.52 -9.31
N ASP A 261 4.19 -11.46 -8.87
CA ASP A 261 3.52 -12.38 -9.78
C ASP A 261 2.54 -11.63 -10.69
N LEU A 262 1.84 -10.63 -10.15
CA LEU A 262 0.95 -9.78 -10.94
C LEU A 262 1.73 -8.96 -11.97
N TYR A 263 2.94 -8.47 -11.64
CA TYR A 263 3.81 -7.81 -12.61
C TYR A 263 4.26 -8.74 -13.73
N ARG A 264 4.63 -9.98 -13.40
CA ARG A 264 5.01 -10.98 -14.41
C ARG A 264 3.84 -11.28 -15.34
N LEU A 265 2.62 -11.42 -14.81
CA LEU A 265 1.42 -11.67 -15.60
C LEU A 265 1.02 -10.46 -16.46
N GLU A 266 1.17 -9.23 -15.97
CA GLU A 266 0.96 -8.02 -16.78
C GLU A 266 1.96 -7.95 -17.94
N ALA A 267 3.24 -8.25 -17.69
CA ALA A 267 4.25 -8.33 -18.74
C ALA A 267 3.92 -9.43 -19.77
N THR A 268 3.40 -10.57 -19.32
CA THR A 268 2.91 -11.65 -20.19
C THR A 268 1.76 -11.16 -21.07
N LEU A 269 0.75 -10.45 -20.52
CA LEU A 269 -0.31 -9.84 -21.33
C LEU A 269 0.24 -8.82 -22.34
N GLY A 270 1.24 -8.01 -21.95
CA GLY A 270 1.91 -7.08 -22.86
C GLY A 270 2.57 -7.78 -24.05
N LYS A 271 3.23 -8.92 -23.83
CA LYS A 271 3.78 -9.76 -24.90
C LYS A 271 2.68 -10.33 -25.79
N MET A 272 1.57 -10.81 -25.22
CA MET A 272 0.42 -11.27 -26.01
C MET A 272 -0.14 -10.16 -26.91
N LEU A 273 -0.30 -8.95 -26.37
CA LEU A 273 -0.74 -7.79 -27.15
C LEU A 273 0.17 -7.50 -28.34
N PHE A 274 1.49 -7.62 -28.16
CA PHE A 274 2.43 -7.45 -29.25
C PHE A 274 2.23 -8.49 -30.36
N VAL A 275 1.91 -9.74 -29.99
CA VAL A 275 1.56 -10.79 -30.96
C VAL A 275 0.27 -10.44 -31.72
N PHE A 276 -0.77 -9.92 -31.05
CA PHE A 276 -1.97 -9.40 -31.72
C PHE A 276 -1.60 -8.34 -32.78
N MET A 277 -0.81 -7.34 -32.38
CA MET A 277 -0.40 -6.24 -33.26
C MET A 277 0.40 -6.74 -34.48
N LYS A 278 1.35 -7.67 -34.28
CA LYS A 278 2.16 -8.26 -35.37
C LYS A 278 1.31 -9.01 -36.40
N ASN A 279 0.17 -9.56 -35.98
CA ASN A 279 -0.76 -10.28 -36.84
C ASN A 279 -1.92 -9.40 -37.36
N GLY A 280 -1.87 -8.08 -37.15
CA GLY A 280 -2.92 -7.15 -37.59
C GLY A 280 -4.27 -7.37 -36.88
N ALA A 281 -4.27 -8.08 -35.76
CA ALA A 281 -5.46 -8.34 -34.96
C ALA A 281 -5.57 -7.34 -33.81
N ARG A 282 -6.81 -7.08 -33.37
CA ARG A 282 -7.08 -6.32 -32.15
C ARG A 282 -7.59 -7.27 -31.07
N PRO A 283 -7.10 -7.18 -29.83
CA PRO A 283 -7.68 -7.94 -28.74
C PRO A 283 -9.13 -7.51 -28.50
N LEU A 284 -9.97 -8.44 -28.06
CA LEU A 284 -11.36 -8.15 -27.73
C LEU A 284 -11.48 -7.19 -26.53
N HIS A 285 -10.58 -7.34 -25.57
CA HIS A 285 -10.55 -6.57 -24.33
C HIS A 285 -9.15 -6.01 -24.08
N ALA A 286 -9.10 -4.75 -23.66
CA ALA A 286 -7.85 -4.13 -23.21
C ALA A 286 -7.48 -4.64 -21.80
N PRO A 287 -6.17 -4.72 -21.48
CA PRO A 287 -5.74 -4.99 -20.12
C PRO A 287 -6.18 -3.91 -19.15
N THR A 288 -6.37 -4.32 -17.90
CA THR A 288 -6.62 -3.41 -16.79
C THR A 288 -5.48 -2.40 -16.60
N THR A 289 -5.83 -1.16 -16.25
CA THR A 289 -4.85 -0.09 -15.95
C THR A 289 -4.30 -0.18 -14.54
N ALA A 290 -4.95 -0.94 -13.63
CA ALA A 290 -4.58 -1.03 -12.22
C ALA A 290 -3.14 -1.53 -11.99
N PHE A 291 -2.60 -2.38 -12.87
CA PHE A 291 -1.20 -2.82 -12.74
C PHE A 291 -0.19 -1.78 -13.21
N LYS A 292 -0.56 -0.95 -14.19
CA LYS A 292 0.25 0.22 -14.53
C LYS A 292 0.27 1.19 -13.36
N GLU A 293 -0.89 1.40 -12.71
CA GLU A 293 -1.00 2.19 -11.48
C GLU A 293 -0.03 1.71 -10.41
N LEU A 294 -0.11 0.42 -10.08
CA LEU A 294 0.73 -0.23 -9.08
C LEU A 294 2.22 -0.12 -9.43
N ARG A 295 2.60 -0.46 -10.67
CA ARG A 295 3.99 -0.47 -11.12
C ARG A 295 4.64 0.89 -11.06
N TYR A 296 4.01 1.91 -11.66
CA TYR A 296 4.59 3.26 -11.69
C TYR A 296 4.67 3.87 -10.30
N SER A 297 3.69 3.59 -9.43
CA SER A 297 3.68 4.12 -8.07
C SER A 297 4.73 3.47 -7.18
N ARG A 298 4.88 2.14 -7.23
CA ARG A 298 5.95 1.44 -6.52
C ARG A 298 7.33 1.81 -7.07
N GLN A 299 7.47 1.97 -8.38
CA GLN A 299 8.71 2.44 -9.00
C GLN A 299 9.06 3.85 -8.51
N PHE A 300 8.11 4.78 -8.53
CA PHE A 300 8.31 6.14 -8.05
C PHE A 300 8.70 6.16 -6.57
N HIS A 301 7.97 5.45 -5.72
CA HIS A 301 8.27 5.35 -4.29
C HIS A 301 9.68 4.79 -4.04
N LYS A 302 10.06 3.72 -4.75
CA LYS A 302 11.41 3.16 -4.67
C LYS A 302 12.47 4.20 -5.03
N HIS A 303 12.31 4.92 -6.15
CA HIS A 303 13.28 5.93 -6.58
C HIS A 303 13.38 7.10 -5.60
N HIS A 304 12.26 7.55 -5.04
CA HIS A 304 12.25 8.58 -4.02
C HIS A 304 13.02 8.16 -2.76
N VAL A 305 12.85 6.91 -2.30
CA VAL A 305 13.60 6.38 -1.15
C VAL A 305 15.12 6.40 -1.40
N TYR A 306 15.55 6.38 -2.66
CA TYR A 306 16.95 6.51 -3.07
C TYR A 306 17.35 7.94 -3.47
N ASP A 307 16.56 8.96 -3.11
CA ASP A 307 16.76 10.39 -3.44
C ASP A 307 16.92 10.68 -4.94
N MET A 308 16.38 9.80 -5.79
CA MET A 308 16.40 9.99 -7.23
C MET A 308 15.24 10.90 -7.65
N LYS A 309 15.54 12.18 -7.84
CA LYS A 309 14.60 13.21 -8.32
C LYS A 309 14.47 13.19 -9.85
N ASP A 310 13.92 12.11 -10.42
CA ASP A 310 13.65 12.03 -11.86
C ASP A 310 12.25 12.58 -12.22
N PRO A 311 12.15 13.74 -12.89
CA PRO A 311 10.86 14.31 -13.26
C PRO A 311 10.06 13.44 -14.24
N ARG A 312 10.70 12.53 -14.99
CA ARG A 312 10.00 11.60 -15.91
C ARG A 312 9.13 10.59 -15.16
N LEU A 313 9.61 10.14 -13.99
CA LEU A 313 8.85 9.23 -13.13
C LEU A 313 7.67 9.96 -12.50
N LEU A 314 7.85 11.22 -12.09
CA LEU A 314 6.76 12.05 -11.58
C LEU A 314 5.69 12.30 -12.65
N ILE A 315 6.08 12.66 -13.87
CA ILE A 315 5.13 12.83 -15.00
C ILE A 315 4.35 11.53 -15.22
N SER A 316 5.05 10.39 -15.24
CA SER A 316 4.42 9.08 -15.44
C SER A 316 3.45 8.74 -14.30
N LEU A 317 3.80 9.08 -13.05
CA LEU A 317 2.93 8.91 -11.89
C LEU A 317 1.66 9.78 -12.00
N MET A 318 1.79 11.05 -12.39
CA MET A 318 0.65 11.94 -12.53
C MET A 318 -0.26 11.56 -13.71
N ASP A 319 0.31 11.10 -14.83
CA ASP A 319 -0.47 10.55 -15.96
C ASP A 319 -1.29 9.32 -15.52
N VAL A 320 -0.68 8.45 -14.72
CA VAL A 320 -1.33 7.29 -14.13
C VAL A 320 -2.47 7.70 -13.19
N PHE A 321 -2.25 8.67 -12.30
CA PHE A 321 -3.32 9.20 -11.43
C PHE A 321 -4.46 9.81 -12.27
N GLY A 322 -4.13 10.58 -13.31
CA GLY A 322 -5.10 11.20 -14.22
C GLY A 322 -5.91 10.25 -15.10
N ARG A 323 -5.56 8.95 -15.10
CA ARG A 323 -6.30 7.87 -15.77
C ARG A 323 -7.01 6.94 -14.79
N SER A 324 -6.79 7.10 -13.49
CA SER A 324 -7.33 6.19 -12.49
C SER A 324 -8.80 6.45 -12.23
N SER A 325 -9.59 5.38 -12.16
CA SER A 325 -11.02 5.42 -11.83
C SER A 325 -11.29 5.32 -10.33
N ARG A 326 -10.25 5.39 -9.49
CA ARG A 326 -10.41 5.29 -8.03
C ARG A 326 -11.22 6.43 -7.47
N GLU A 327 -12.04 6.10 -6.50
CA GLU A 327 -13.02 6.93 -5.84
C GLU A 327 -12.61 7.15 -4.38
N ALA A 328 -12.87 8.36 -3.91
CA ALA A 328 -12.66 8.76 -2.54
C ALA A 328 -13.99 8.76 -1.77
N LEU A 329 -13.95 8.42 -0.48
CA LEU A 329 -15.12 8.57 0.39
C LEU A 329 -15.33 10.05 0.77
N TYR A 330 -14.24 10.77 1.00
CA TYR A 330 -14.22 12.20 1.27
C TYR A 330 -13.38 12.92 0.22
N GLU A 331 -13.78 14.11 -0.18
CA GLU A 331 -13.13 14.92 -1.22
C GLU A 331 -11.63 15.12 -0.96
N THR A 332 -11.26 15.32 0.31
CA THR A 332 -9.87 15.50 0.73
C THR A 332 -9.02 14.24 0.55
N ASP A 333 -9.62 13.06 0.49
CA ASP A 333 -8.88 11.80 0.33
C ASP A 333 -8.27 11.68 -1.07
N TYR A 334 -8.74 12.44 -2.07
CA TYR A 334 -8.04 12.56 -3.35
C TYR A 334 -6.64 13.16 -3.18
N ILE A 335 -6.40 13.95 -2.12
CA ILE A 335 -5.08 14.46 -1.75
C ILE A 335 -4.39 13.46 -0.82
N TYR A 336 -4.97 13.23 0.36
CA TYR A 336 -4.32 12.46 1.42
C TYR A 336 -4.08 11.01 1.05
N GLY A 337 -4.92 10.44 0.18
CA GLY A 337 -4.80 9.07 -0.28
C GLY A 337 -3.56 8.81 -1.15
N VAL A 338 -2.94 9.84 -1.74
CA VAL A 338 -1.69 9.71 -2.51
C VAL A 338 -0.46 10.30 -1.83
N LEU A 339 -0.62 10.98 -0.69
CA LEU A 339 0.51 11.60 0.02
C LEU A 339 1.54 10.61 0.55
N GLY A 340 1.18 9.34 0.83
CA GLY A 340 2.21 8.35 1.15
C GLY A 340 3.11 7.99 -0.06
N VAL A 341 2.59 8.14 -1.29
CA VAL A 341 3.37 7.87 -2.51
C VAL A 341 4.25 9.06 -2.87
N LEU A 342 3.78 10.27 -2.59
CA LEU A 342 4.46 11.52 -2.90
C LEU A 342 5.28 12.02 -1.72
N PRO A 343 6.50 12.54 -1.92
CA PRO A 343 7.32 13.04 -0.82
C PRO A 343 6.93 14.47 -0.40
N LEU A 344 5.64 14.70 -0.20
CA LEU A 344 5.11 16.02 0.13
C LEU A 344 4.76 16.06 1.62
N ASP A 345 5.47 16.89 2.35
CA ASP A 345 5.14 17.18 3.74
C ASP A 345 3.94 18.14 3.79
N MET A 346 2.77 17.56 4.03
CA MET A 346 1.51 18.26 4.22
C MET A 346 0.91 17.90 5.58
N PRO A 347 0.57 18.89 6.41
CA PRO A 347 -0.16 18.62 7.64
C PRO A 347 -1.53 18.04 7.28
N ARG A 348 -1.98 17.02 8.03
CA ARG A 348 -3.34 16.53 7.84
C ARG A 348 -4.31 17.59 8.31
N MET A 349 -5.06 18.10 7.35
CA MET A 349 -6.07 19.11 7.60
C MET A 349 -7.24 18.47 8.32
N ASN A 350 -7.72 19.12 9.37
CA ASN A 350 -8.92 18.67 10.03
C ASN A 350 -10.09 18.80 9.04
N LYS A 351 -10.65 17.65 8.65
CA LYS A 351 -11.77 17.55 7.70
C LYS A 351 -13.03 18.33 8.11
N TYR A 352 -13.13 18.72 9.39
CA TYR A 352 -14.24 19.51 9.92
C TYR A 352 -13.97 21.02 9.95
N ILE A 353 -12.74 21.45 9.64
CA ILE A 353 -12.31 22.85 9.79
C ILE A 353 -11.96 23.48 8.43
N MET A 354 -11.44 22.69 7.48
CA MET A 354 -10.87 23.23 6.26
C MET A 354 -11.65 22.83 5.00
N GLU A 355 -11.84 23.79 4.09
CA GLU A 355 -12.50 23.56 2.81
C GLU A 355 -11.62 22.69 1.89
N PRO A 356 -12.16 21.65 1.20
CA PRO A 356 -11.35 20.75 0.35
C PRO A 356 -10.45 21.47 -0.65
N ASN A 357 -10.95 22.55 -1.25
CA ASN A 357 -10.21 23.33 -2.25
C ASN A 357 -9.05 24.14 -1.65
N GLU A 358 -9.07 24.47 -0.35
CA GLU A 358 -7.90 25.02 0.34
C GLU A 358 -6.81 23.95 0.52
N GLY A 359 -7.22 22.71 0.78
CA GLY A 359 -6.30 21.57 0.82
C GLY A 359 -5.63 21.32 -0.52
N TRP A 360 -6.40 21.42 -1.60
CA TRP A 360 -5.89 21.31 -2.96
C TRP A 360 -4.87 22.41 -3.30
N ARG A 361 -5.14 23.67 -2.95
CA ARG A 361 -4.18 24.77 -3.15
C ARG A 361 -2.88 24.54 -2.39
N CYS A 362 -2.95 24.06 -1.16
CA CYS A 362 -1.76 23.70 -0.38
C CYS A 362 -0.98 22.56 -1.05
N PHE A 363 -1.68 21.52 -1.52
CA PHE A 363 -1.08 20.42 -2.28
C PHE A 363 -0.35 20.92 -3.53
N LEU A 364 -1.01 21.76 -4.34
CA LEU A 364 -0.40 22.33 -5.54
C LEU A 364 0.83 23.17 -5.21
N SER A 365 0.81 23.97 -4.13
CA SER A 365 1.98 24.74 -3.70
C SER A 365 3.15 23.85 -3.29
N LYS A 366 2.88 22.75 -2.58
CA LYS A 366 3.91 21.77 -2.20
C LYS A 366 4.47 21.02 -3.42
N LEU A 367 3.60 20.65 -4.35
CA LEU A 367 3.99 20.02 -5.61
C LEU A 367 4.85 20.96 -6.48
N ASP A 368 4.52 22.25 -6.53
CA ASP A 368 5.28 23.25 -7.28
C ASP A 368 6.71 23.39 -6.74
N ASN A 369 6.85 23.46 -5.42
CA ASN A 369 8.16 23.44 -4.76
C ASN A 369 8.96 22.17 -5.07
N PHE A 370 8.29 21.00 -5.05
CA PHE A 370 8.93 19.73 -5.39
C PHE A 370 9.38 19.68 -6.85
N LEU A 371 8.57 20.17 -7.79
CA LEU A 371 8.93 20.29 -9.21
C LEU A 371 10.16 21.18 -9.41
N LEU A 372 10.23 22.33 -8.72
CA LEU A 372 11.39 23.22 -8.76
C LEU A 372 12.66 22.50 -8.29
N GLU A 373 12.58 21.67 -7.26
CA GLU A 373 13.71 20.87 -6.81
C GLU A 373 14.13 19.80 -7.82
N CYS A 374 13.18 19.08 -8.42
CA CYS A 374 13.47 18.12 -9.49
C CYS A 374 14.18 18.78 -10.68
N MET A 375 13.70 19.97 -11.10
CA MET A 375 14.32 20.71 -12.21
C MET A 375 15.73 21.18 -11.86
N ARG A 376 15.97 21.68 -10.64
CA ARG A 376 17.32 22.04 -10.18
C ARG A 376 18.26 20.83 -10.20
N ALA A 377 17.80 19.68 -9.70
CA ALA A 377 18.59 18.44 -9.70
C ALA A 377 18.93 17.99 -11.14
N GLN A 378 17.98 18.06 -12.07
CA GLN A 378 18.20 17.74 -13.47
C GLN A 378 19.28 18.65 -14.10
N LEU A 379 19.20 19.96 -13.88
CA LEU A 379 20.18 20.91 -14.41
C LEU A 379 21.61 20.67 -13.88
N THR A 380 21.74 20.15 -12.64
CA THR A 380 23.05 19.84 -12.05
C THR A 380 23.63 18.49 -12.46
N THR A 381 22.79 17.53 -12.86
CA THR A 381 23.20 16.13 -13.13
C THR A 381 23.33 15.81 -14.62
N THR A 382 22.64 16.56 -15.49
CA THR A 382 22.72 16.32 -16.93
C THR A 382 24.01 16.94 -17.47
N ASN A 383 24.97 16.13 -17.92
CA ASN A 383 26.04 16.61 -18.79
C ASN A 383 25.35 17.25 -20.00
N MET A 384 25.53 18.56 -20.22
CA MET A 384 24.80 19.37 -21.21
C MET A 384 25.00 18.97 -22.68
N ASN A 385 25.57 17.80 -22.94
CA ASN A 385 25.72 17.26 -24.27
C ASN A 385 24.48 16.41 -24.62
N GLN A 386 23.50 17.09 -25.21
CA GLN A 386 22.46 16.58 -26.12
C GLN A 386 21.11 16.07 -25.58
N ASP A 387 20.88 15.95 -24.27
CA ASP A 387 19.54 15.59 -23.76
C ASP A 387 18.67 16.84 -23.57
N ALA A 388 17.51 16.87 -24.24
CA ALA A 388 16.51 17.93 -24.08
C ALA A 388 16.05 18.06 -22.62
N VAL A 389 16.15 19.27 -22.05
CA VAL A 389 15.64 19.55 -20.71
C VAL A 389 14.12 19.67 -20.79
N ARG A 390 13.41 18.96 -19.91
CA ARG A 390 11.96 19.02 -19.81
C ARG A 390 11.57 20.00 -18.73
N LEU A 391 10.96 21.12 -19.10
CA LEU A 391 10.33 22.01 -18.15
C LEU A 391 8.96 21.44 -17.77
N VAL A 392 8.75 21.21 -16.48
CA VAL A 392 7.49 20.66 -15.96
C VAL A 392 6.89 21.66 -14.99
N THR A 393 5.64 22.05 -15.24
CA THR A 393 4.87 22.95 -14.38
C THR A 393 3.49 22.39 -14.13
N ILE A 394 2.80 22.90 -13.13
CA ILE A 394 1.38 22.62 -12.92
C ILE A 394 0.55 23.38 -13.96
N ASN A 395 -0.43 22.70 -14.55
CA ASN A 395 -1.38 23.29 -15.49
C ASN A 395 -2.31 24.29 -14.77
N ASP A 396 -2.57 25.44 -15.38
CA ASP A 396 -3.46 26.47 -14.81
C ASP A 396 -4.90 25.97 -14.60
N GLU A 397 -5.39 25.05 -15.44
CA GLU A 397 -6.71 24.43 -15.25
C GLU A 397 -6.80 23.66 -13.93
N ALA A 398 -5.69 23.02 -13.52
CA ALA A 398 -5.66 22.26 -12.27
C ALA A 398 -5.86 23.14 -11.04
N ARG A 399 -5.54 24.45 -11.12
CA ARG A 399 -5.75 25.41 -10.01
C ARG A 399 -7.22 25.71 -9.75
N ASN A 400 -8.08 25.44 -10.72
CA ASN A 400 -9.50 25.74 -10.70
C ASN A 400 -10.39 24.50 -10.47
N ILE A 401 -9.79 23.34 -10.19
CA ILE A 401 -10.53 22.11 -9.89
C ILE A 401 -11.35 22.31 -8.61
N ASP A 402 -12.61 21.89 -8.67
CA ASP A 402 -13.47 21.76 -7.50
C ASP A 402 -13.48 20.31 -7.04
N LEU A 403 -12.81 20.02 -5.92
CA LEU A 403 -12.74 18.67 -5.37
C LEU A 403 -14.12 18.12 -4.96
N LYS A 404 -15.09 19.00 -4.64
CA LYS A 404 -16.46 18.59 -4.32
C LYS A 404 -17.22 18.01 -5.52
N ALA A 405 -16.82 18.37 -6.73
CA ALA A 405 -17.41 17.85 -7.96
C ALA A 405 -16.70 16.59 -8.48
N ALA A 406 -15.54 16.22 -7.90
CA ALA A 406 -14.73 15.12 -8.39
C ALA A 406 -15.34 13.76 -8.05
N ARG A 407 -15.54 12.93 -9.07
CA ARG A 407 -16.10 11.57 -8.89
C ARG A 407 -15.02 10.51 -8.74
N ASN A 408 -13.82 10.77 -9.24
CA ASN A 408 -12.67 9.87 -9.16
C ASN A 408 -11.35 10.64 -9.32
N MET A 409 -10.24 9.92 -9.17
CA MET A 409 -8.87 10.44 -9.34
C MET A 409 -8.65 11.12 -10.70
N ALA A 410 -9.23 10.60 -11.78
CA ALA A 410 -9.06 11.19 -13.10
C ALA A 410 -9.69 12.59 -13.20
N ASP A 411 -10.79 12.87 -12.48
CA ASP A 411 -11.37 14.22 -12.45
C ASP A 411 -10.44 15.23 -11.72
N VAL A 412 -9.51 14.76 -10.89
CA VAL A 412 -8.58 15.60 -10.09
C VAL A 412 -7.19 15.72 -10.72
N TYR A 413 -6.64 14.62 -11.23
CA TYR A 413 -5.23 14.54 -11.63
C TYR A 413 -5.01 14.57 -13.15
N ARG A 414 -6.09 14.47 -13.95
CA ARG A 414 -5.96 14.53 -15.41
C ARG A 414 -5.42 15.90 -15.82
N ASN A 415 -4.37 15.87 -16.65
CA ASN A 415 -3.69 17.06 -17.14
C ASN A 415 -3.14 17.97 -16.01
N LEU A 416 -2.86 17.41 -14.82
CA LEU A 416 -2.32 18.18 -13.69
C LEU A 416 -1.00 18.88 -14.04
N LEU A 417 -0.16 18.24 -14.85
CA LEU A 417 1.14 18.76 -15.27
C LEU A 417 1.14 19.15 -16.74
N SER A 418 1.81 20.26 -17.06
CA SER A 418 2.19 20.67 -18.41
C SER A 418 3.69 20.44 -18.58
N VAL A 419 4.06 19.79 -19.68
CA VAL A 419 5.46 19.44 -20.00
C VAL A 419 5.87 20.16 -21.28
N PHE A 420 6.96 20.92 -21.22
CA PHE A 420 7.56 21.62 -22.35
C PHE A 420 8.94 21.04 -22.63
N GLU A 421 9.23 20.76 -23.90
CA GLU A 421 10.57 20.35 -24.32
C GLU A 421 11.40 21.60 -24.65
N CYS A 422 12.44 21.84 -23.86
CA CYS A 422 13.39 22.91 -24.11
C CYS A 422 14.59 22.33 -24.86
N VAL A 423 14.78 22.80 -26.10
CA VAL A 423 16.04 22.59 -26.82
C VAL A 423 17.01 23.65 -26.30
N VAL A 424 18.07 23.21 -25.61
CA VAL A 424 19.11 24.10 -25.07
C VAL A 424 20.13 24.45 -26.16
#